data_AF-A0A956A4Z5-F1
#
_entry.id   AF-A0A956A4Z5-F1
#
_cell.length_a   1.000
_cell.length_b   1.000
_cell.length_c   1.000
_cell.angle_alpha   90.00
_cell.angle_beta   90.00
_cell.angle_gamma   90.00
#
_symmetry.space_group_name_H-M   'P 1'
#
loop_
_entity.id
_entity.type
_entity.pdbx_description
1 polymer ?
#
loop_
_entity_poly.entity_id
_entity_poly.type
_entity_poly.pdbx_seq_one_letter_code
_entity_poly.pdbx_strand_id
1 'polypeptide(L)'
;MGSKPKPKRPPKRARYDDAAPLLVPGVVTKYVERRSRWRALSKPLEALAGAMPSYKLGRAGVTQRNVARVVLAGIALLLVAEGRAHLVWGVLGVLVAASLLVVPLAEHRKRRFIEWAARLRDPVMTPVSVPAELRWDGRKATITAEGRVWKSQRPRSPPAHVIIGEVGERTVLGLERPGDKPATGLWFAAPTAAIGPTFEPFAPSAGFLAAHLGDVMTVAGPDLARLLEAFWDAATGTVPAPPAPKPPHS
;
A
#
# COMPACT_ATOMS: atom_id res chain seq x y z
N MET A 1 41.79 30.83 33.29
CA MET A 1 40.69 29.87 33.06
C MET A 1 39.41 30.65 32.79
N GLY A 2 39.06 30.85 31.51
CA GLY A 2 37.86 31.62 31.14
C GLY A 2 36.59 30.78 31.29
N SER A 3 35.70 31.20 32.16
CA SER A 3 34.39 30.55 32.35
C SER A 3 33.55 30.73 31.08
N LYS A 4 33.20 29.61 30.42
CA LYS A 4 32.28 29.64 29.28
C LYS A 4 30.91 30.16 29.76
N PRO A 5 30.32 31.15 29.09
CA PRO A 5 29.01 31.68 29.46
C PRO A 5 27.96 30.57 29.38
N LYS A 6 27.19 30.39 30.46
CA LYS A 6 26.08 29.43 30.50
C LYS A 6 25.08 29.78 29.39
N PRO A 7 24.67 28.82 28.55
CA PRO A 7 23.68 29.09 27.51
C PRO A 7 22.39 29.58 28.18
N LYS A 8 21.88 30.74 27.73
CA LYS A 8 20.57 31.27 28.14
C LYS A 8 19.54 30.16 27.92
N ARG A 9 18.86 29.74 28.99
CA ARG A 9 17.74 28.80 28.87
C ARG A 9 16.75 29.40 27.88
N PRO A 10 16.30 28.65 26.86
CA PRO A 10 15.31 29.15 25.93
C PRO A 10 14.07 29.58 26.73
N PRO A 11 13.42 30.70 26.35
CA PRO A 11 12.23 31.17 27.04
C PRO A 11 11.21 30.03 27.14
N LYS A 12 10.68 29.84 28.35
CA LYS A 12 9.63 28.86 28.63
C LYS A 12 8.45 29.25 27.72
N ARG A 13 8.24 28.49 26.64
CA ARG A 13 7.21 28.80 25.64
C ARG A 13 5.87 28.97 26.37
N ALA A 14 5.17 30.07 26.11
CA ALA A 14 3.84 30.30 26.64
C ALA A 14 2.98 29.05 26.43
N ARG A 15 2.46 28.50 27.53
CA ARG A 15 1.43 27.46 27.51
C ARG A 15 0.20 28.12 26.90
N TYR A 16 -0.13 27.72 25.68
CA TYR A 16 -1.46 27.97 25.12
C TYR A 16 -2.27 26.77 25.60
N ASP A 17 -2.69 26.82 26.86
CA ASP A 17 -3.68 25.88 27.40
C ASP A 17 -5.02 26.62 27.34
N ASP A 18 -6.03 25.99 26.72
CA ASP A 18 -7.46 26.06 27.11
C ASP A 18 -8.40 25.42 26.06
N ALA A 19 -7.99 25.28 24.79
CA ALA A 19 -8.82 24.58 23.80
C ALA A 19 -8.62 23.05 23.93
N ALA A 20 -9.71 22.32 24.21
CA ALA A 20 -9.72 20.87 24.19
C ALA A 20 -9.18 20.38 22.82
N PRO A 21 -8.23 19.42 22.80
CA PRO A 21 -7.69 18.93 21.54
C PRO A 21 -8.81 18.33 20.70
N LEU A 22 -8.82 18.63 19.41
CA LEU A 22 -9.71 17.97 18.46
C LEU A 22 -9.21 16.53 18.28
N LEU A 23 -10.07 15.58 18.65
CA LEU A 23 -9.84 14.15 18.49
C LEU A 23 -10.76 13.62 17.40
N VAL A 24 -10.17 13.01 16.37
CA VAL A 24 -10.91 12.45 15.25
C VAL A 24 -10.54 10.97 15.08
N PRO A 25 -11.50 10.05 15.30
CA PRO A 25 -11.28 8.64 15.02
C PRO A 25 -11.25 8.37 13.52
N GLY A 26 -10.55 7.32 13.11
CA GLY A 26 -10.51 6.89 11.73
C GLY A 26 -9.75 5.59 11.53
N VAL A 27 -9.39 5.33 10.30
CA VAL A 27 -8.75 4.09 9.88
C VAL A 27 -7.61 4.41 8.92
N VAL A 28 -6.43 3.85 9.17
CA VAL A 28 -5.30 3.93 8.23
C VAL A 28 -5.05 2.56 7.59
N THR A 29 -4.57 2.57 6.36
CA THR A 29 -4.14 1.34 5.68
C THR A 29 -2.68 1.08 5.98
N LYS A 30 -2.39 -0.07 6.61
CA LYS A 30 -1.03 -0.56 6.87
C LYS A 30 -0.76 -1.78 6.01
N TYR A 31 0.38 -1.79 5.32
CA TYR A 31 0.83 -2.99 4.63
C TYR A 31 1.53 -3.91 5.60
N VAL A 32 1.00 -5.12 5.77
CA VAL A 32 1.56 -6.15 6.64
C VAL A 32 2.07 -7.28 5.78
N GLU A 33 3.28 -7.75 6.10
CA GLU A 33 3.83 -8.97 5.50
C GLU A 33 3.00 -10.17 5.94
N ARG A 34 2.33 -10.82 5.00
CA ARG A 34 1.70 -12.12 5.21
C ARG A 34 2.47 -13.19 4.47
N ARG A 35 2.51 -14.38 5.07
CA ARG A 35 3.01 -15.57 4.37
C ARG A 35 2.10 -15.82 3.17
N SER A 36 2.71 -15.92 1.99
CA SER A 36 2.00 -16.32 0.77
C SER A 36 1.32 -17.68 0.97
N ARG A 37 0.01 -17.76 0.69
CA ARG A 37 -0.73 -19.04 0.69
C ARG A 37 -0.17 -20.02 -0.33
N TRP A 38 0.47 -19.49 -1.37
CA TRP A 38 1.12 -20.27 -2.44
C TRP A 38 2.50 -20.81 -2.06
N ARG A 39 3.04 -20.43 -0.90
CA ARG A 39 4.34 -20.92 -0.42
C ARG A 39 4.37 -22.44 -0.27
N ALA A 40 3.25 -23.06 0.12
CA ALA A 40 3.16 -24.52 0.21
C ALA A 40 3.35 -25.20 -1.15
N LEU A 41 2.97 -24.52 -2.23
CA LEU A 41 3.07 -25.02 -3.60
C LEU A 41 4.41 -24.70 -4.27
N SER A 42 5.26 -23.85 -3.69
CA SER A 42 6.52 -23.46 -4.33
C SER A 42 7.47 -24.66 -4.53
N LYS A 43 7.66 -25.48 -3.49
CA LYS A 43 8.53 -26.67 -3.55
C LYS A 43 8.04 -27.73 -4.55
N PRO A 44 6.77 -28.16 -4.55
CA PRO A 44 6.31 -29.11 -5.55
C PRO A 44 6.36 -28.52 -6.97
N LEU A 45 6.07 -27.23 -7.16
CA LEU A 45 6.20 -26.58 -8.47
C LEU A 45 7.65 -26.49 -8.94
N GLU A 46 8.60 -26.18 -8.05
CA GLU A 46 10.04 -26.21 -8.35
C GLU A 46 10.54 -27.62 -8.70
N ALA A 47 10.09 -28.64 -7.96
CA ALA A 47 10.44 -30.04 -8.23
C ALA A 47 9.88 -30.49 -9.59
N LEU A 48 8.61 -30.18 -9.88
CA LEU A 48 7.99 -30.45 -11.18
C LEU A 48 8.73 -29.72 -12.30
N ALA A 49 9.02 -28.42 -12.12
CA ALA A 49 9.79 -27.63 -13.07
C ALA A 49 11.18 -28.21 -13.32
N GLY A 50 11.86 -28.67 -12.27
CA GLY A 50 13.18 -29.29 -12.31
C GLY A 50 13.17 -30.62 -13.08
N ALA A 51 12.15 -31.45 -12.87
CA ALA A 51 11.97 -32.74 -13.52
C ALA A 51 11.52 -32.64 -14.98
N MET A 52 10.94 -31.51 -15.41
CA MET A 52 10.54 -31.32 -16.81
C MET A 52 11.75 -31.34 -17.74
N PRO A 53 11.71 -32.13 -18.84
CA PRO A 53 12.78 -32.12 -19.83
C PRO A 53 12.85 -30.75 -20.50
N SER A 54 14.08 -30.27 -20.70
CA SER A 54 14.36 -28.99 -21.36
C SER A 54 15.30 -29.14 -22.54
N TYR A 55 15.27 -28.16 -23.44
CA TYR A 55 16.16 -28.10 -24.59
C TYR A 55 16.73 -26.68 -24.78
N LYS A 56 17.97 -26.60 -25.29
CA LYS A 56 18.58 -25.33 -25.71
C LYS A 56 18.07 -24.92 -27.09
N LEU A 57 17.97 -23.62 -27.36
CA LEU A 57 17.61 -23.13 -28.70
C LEU A 57 18.80 -23.35 -29.64
N GLY A 58 18.64 -24.23 -30.64
CA GLY A 58 19.67 -24.59 -31.62
C GLY A 58 19.35 -25.92 -32.31
N ARG A 59 20.06 -26.27 -33.40
CA ARG A 59 19.81 -27.50 -34.18
C ARG A 59 19.85 -28.77 -33.31
N ALA A 60 20.89 -28.91 -32.47
CA ALA A 60 21.03 -30.04 -31.54
C ALA A 60 19.90 -30.09 -30.50
N GLY A 61 19.39 -28.93 -30.05
CA GLY A 61 18.30 -28.87 -29.09
C GLY A 61 16.92 -29.17 -29.70
N VAL A 62 16.72 -28.91 -31.00
CA VAL A 62 15.52 -29.36 -31.72
C VAL A 62 15.49 -30.89 -31.81
N THR A 63 16.62 -31.53 -32.07
CA THR A 63 16.73 -32.99 -32.07
C THR A 63 16.43 -33.57 -30.70
N GLN A 64 17.01 -33.01 -29.63
CA GLN A 64 16.70 -33.41 -28.24
C GLN A 64 15.22 -33.23 -27.91
N ARG A 65 14.61 -32.14 -28.36
CA ARG A 65 13.17 -31.89 -28.19
C ARG A 65 12.32 -32.97 -28.84
N ASN A 66 12.64 -33.33 -30.08
CA ASN A 66 11.89 -34.33 -30.82
C ASN A 66 12.06 -35.72 -30.21
N VAL A 67 13.28 -36.09 -29.80
CA VAL A 67 13.56 -37.35 -29.10
C VAL A 67 12.75 -37.43 -27.80
N ALA A 68 12.78 -36.39 -26.97
CA ALA A 68 12.01 -36.34 -25.73
C ALA A 68 10.50 -36.47 -25.97
N ARG A 69 9.97 -35.86 -27.04
CA ARG A 69 8.56 -36.00 -27.43
C ARG A 69 8.21 -37.43 -27.85
N VAL A 70 9.07 -38.08 -28.62
CA VAL A 70 8.86 -39.47 -29.04
C VAL A 70 8.86 -40.39 -27.83
N VAL A 71 9.81 -40.23 -26.90
CA VAL A 71 9.86 -41.01 -25.66
C VAL A 71 8.61 -40.80 -24.82
N LEU A 72 8.20 -39.54 -24.58
CA LEU A 72 6.99 -39.22 -23.83
C LEU A 72 5.71 -39.74 -24.51
N ALA A 73 5.63 -39.70 -25.84
CA ALA A 73 4.53 -40.26 -26.60
C ALA A 73 4.46 -41.78 -26.46
N GLY A 74 5.60 -42.47 -26.49
CA GLY A 74 5.67 -43.91 -26.22
C GLY A 74 5.18 -44.26 -24.82
N ILE A 75 5.60 -43.51 -23.79
CA ILE A 75 5.14 -43.69 -22.41
C ILE A 75 3.63 -43.45 -22.32
N ALA A 76 3.12 -42.36 -22.90
CA ALA A 76 1.69 -42.06 -22.89
C ALA A 76 0.86 -43.18 -23.53
N LEU A 77 1.32 -43.73 -24.66
CA LEU A 77 0.63 -44.80 -25.36
C LEU A 77 0.60 -46.10 -24.55
N LEU A 78 1.70 -46.45 -23.87
CA LEU A 78 1.75 -47.58 -22.94
C LEU A 78 0.77 -47.39 -21.77
N LEU A 79 0.74 -46.20 -21.16
CA LEU A 79 -0.18 -45.89 -20.06
C LEU A 79 -1.65 -45.93 -20.48
N VAL A 80 -1.98 -45.43 -21.68
CA VAL A 80 -3.34 -45.51 -22.22
C VAL A 80 -3.73 -46.96 -22.53
N ALA A 81 -2.80 -47.77 -23.05
CA ALA A 81 -3.05 -49.19 -23.32
C ALA A 81 -3.33 -49.97 -22.02
N GLU A 82 -2.54 -49.74 -20.97
CA GLU A 82 -2.75 -50.30 -19.63
C GLU A 82 -4.03 -49.76 -18.96
N GLY A 83 -4.45 -48.56 -19.37
CA GLY A 83 -5.69 -47.92 -18.97
C GLY A 83 -6.97 -48.71 -19.25
N ARG A 84 -6.90 -49.72 -20.12
CA ARG A 84 -8.00 -50.66 -20.37
C ARG A 84 -8.31 -51.53 -19.16
N ALA A 85 -7.31 -51.84 -18.34
CA ALA A 85 -7.46 -52.62 -17.12
C ALA A 85 -7.70 -51.73 -15.88
N HIS A 86 -7.08 -50.54 -15.85
CA HIS A 86 -7.24 -49.60 -14.74
C HIS A 86 -7.40 -48.16 -15.24
N LEU A 87 -8.56 -47.57 -14.97
CA LEU A 87 -8.92 -46.22 -15.41
C LEU A 87 -7.89 -45.15 -14.99
N VAL A 88 -7.24 -45.33 -13.83
CA VAL A 88 -6.18 -44.44 -13.34
C VAL A 88 -5.00 -44.32 -14.33
N TRP A 89 -4.56 -45.44 -14.91
CA TRP A 89 -3.46 -45.43 -15.88
C TRP A 89 -3.89 -44.80 -17.22
N GLY A 90 -5.14 -45.01 -17.63
CA GLY A 90 -5.71 -44.38 -18.82
C GLY A 90 -5.75 -42.86 -18.70
N VAL A 91 -6.24 -42.35 -17.55
CA VAL A 91 -6.25 -40.91 -17.27
C VAL A 91 -4.84 -40.35 -17.22
N LEU A 92 -3.90 -41.04 -16.56
CA LEU A 92 -2.50 -40.61 -16.52
C LEU A 92 -1.87 -40.56 -17.92
N GLY A 93 -2.15 -41.55 -18.76
CA GLY A 93 -1.67 -41.59 -20.14
C GLY A 93 -2.18 -40.43 -20.99
N VAL A 94 -3.46 -40.06 -20.86
CA VAL A 94 -4.05 -38.88 -21.52
C VAL A 94 -3.39 -37.59 -21.04
N LEU A 95 -3.11 -37.46 -19.73
CA LEU A 95 -2.43 -36.29 -19.18
C LEU A 95 -0.98 -36.17 -19.68
N VAL A 96 -0.24 -37.28 -19.77
CA VAL A 96 1.11 -37.29 -20.35
C VAL A 96 1.05 -36.94 -21.84
N ALA A 97 0.08 -37.47 -22.59
CA ALA A 97 -0.11 -37.11 -23.99
C ALA A 97 -0.41 -35.61 -24.18
N ALA A 98 -1.29 -35.03 -23.36
CA ALA A 98 -1.58 -33.60 -23.38
C ALA A 98 -0.34 -32.74 -23.05
N SER A 99 0.53 -33.24 -22.16
CA SER A 99 1.77 -32.54 -21.79
C SER A 99 2.76 -32.36 -22.95
N LEU A 100 2.73 -33.22 -23.99
CA LEU A 100 3.59 -33.13 -25.18
C LEU A 100 3.42 -31.83 -25.97
N LEU A 101 2.25 -31.19 -25.84
CA LEU A 101 1.97 -29.90 -26.46
C LEU A 101 2.83 -28.79 -25.85
N VAL A 102 3.19 -28.93 -24.57
CA VAL A 102 3.87 -27.92 -23.77
C VAL A 102 5.32 -28.30 -23.46
N VAL A 103 5.62 -29.61 -23.38
CA VAL A 103 6.90 -30.21 -23.00
C VAL A 103 7.56 -30.88 -24.22
N PRO A 104 8.90 -30.85 -24.36
CA PRO A 104 9.88 -30.23 -23.48
C PRO A 104 9.90 -28.71 -23.58
N LEU A 105 10.20 -28.06 -22.46
CA LEU A 105 10.27 -26.61 -22.35
C LEU A 105 11.62 -26.10 -22.87
N ALA A 106 11.63 -24.94 -23.52
CA ALA A 106 12.89 -24.27 -23.79
C ALA A 106 13.57 -23.90 -22.46
N GLU A 107 14.89 -24.03 -22.38
CA GLU A 107 15.68 -23.83 -21.16
C GLU A 107 15.37 -22.49 -20.47
N HIS A 108 15.21 -21.41 -21.24
CA HIS A 108 14.85 -20.09 -20.71
C HIS A 108 13.44 -20.06 -20.07
N ARG A 109 12.47 -20.81 -20.63
CA ARG A 109 11.12 -20.92 -20.06
C ARG A 109 11.14 -21.75 -18.77
N LYS A 110 11.91 -22.84 -18.75
CA LYS A 110 12.11 -23.65 -17.54
C LYS A 110 12.71 -22.80 -16.40
N ARG A 111 13.77 -22.04 -16.69
CA ARG A 111 14.38 -21.12 -15.71
C ARG A 111 13.39 -20.08 -15.19
N ARG A 112 12.66 -19.41 -16.08
CA ARG A 112 11.61 -18.45 -15.69
C ARG A 112 10.52 -19.09 -14.82
N PHE A 113 10.12 -20.32 -15.12
CA PHE A 113 9.11 -21.03 -14.34
C PHE A 113 9.62 -21.42 -12.94
N ILE A 114 10.88 -21.85 -12.83
CA ILE A 114 11.56 -22.09 -11.54
C ILE A 114 11.65 -20.80 -10.72
N GLU A 115 12.09 -19.69 -11.35
CA GLU A 115 12.17 -18.38 -10.69
C GLU A 115 10.79 -17.89 -10.23
N TRP A 116 9.76 -18.05 -11.06
CA TRP A 116 8.39 -17.72 -10.69
C TRP A 116 7.91 -18.57 -9.51
N ALA A 117 8.13 -19.89 -9.54
CA ALA A 117 7.77 -20.79 -8.45
C ALA A 117 8.52 -20.44 -7.16
N ALA A 118 9.79 -20.03 -7.25
CA ALA A 118 10.57 -19.56 -6.12
C ALA A 118 9.99 -18.28 -5.52
N ARG A 119 9.54 -17.32 -6.35
CA ARG A 119 8.89 -16.07 -5.91
C ARG A 119 7.57 -16.30 -5.19
N LEU A 120 6.90 -17.44 -5.38
CA LEU A 120 5.69 -17.76 -4.60
C LEU A 120 5.97 -17.91 -3.09
N ARG A 121 7.24 -18.07 -2.70
CA ARG A 121 7.69 -18.08 -1.30
C ARG A 121 7.77 -16.69 -0.69
N ASP A 122 7.90 -15.66 -1.51
CA ASP A 122 8.13 -14.30 -1.04
C ASP A 122 6.92 -13.83 -0.21
N PRO A 123 7.15 -13.09 0.88
CA PRO A 123 6.07 -12.51 1.66
C PRO A 123 5.25 -11.55 0.80
N VAL A 124 3.94 -11.61 0.93
CA VAL A 124 3.02 -10.73 0.20
C VAL A 124 2.60 -9.60 1.14
N MET A 125 2.84 -8.36 0.70
CA MET A 125 2.34 -7.18 1.39
C MET A 125 0.83 -7.10 1.19
N THR A 126 0.07 -7.28 2.28
CA THR A 126 -1.40 -7.21 2.25
C THR A 126 -1.84 -5.92 2.94
N PRO A 127 -2.72 -5.10 2.32
CA PRO A 127 -3.29 -3.95 3.00
C PRO A 127 -4.22 -4.42 4.12
N VAL A 128 -4.03 -3.87 5.32
CA VAL A 128 -4.86 -4.12 6.49
C VAL A 128 -5.34 -2.77 7.02
N SER A 129 -6.64 -2.67 7.27
CA SER A 129 -7.27 -1.53 7.92
C SER A 129 -7.00 -1.58 9.42
N VAL A 130 -6.40 -0.51 9.95
CA VAL A 130 -6.03 -0.41 11.36
C VAL A 130 -6.71 0.82 11.97
N PRO A 131 -7.35 0.70 13.15
CA PRO A 131 -7.90 1.85 13.86
C PRO A 131 -6.83 2.90 14.15
N ALA A 132 -7.16 4.15 13.90
CA ALA A 132 -6.30 5.30 14.11
C ALA A 132 -7.08 6.45 14.75
N GLU A 133 -6.35 7.36 15.39
CA GLU A 133 -6.89 8.57 15.98
C GLU A 133 -5.98 9.74 15.61
N LEU A 134 -6.58 10.80 15.07
CA LEU A 134 -5.94 12.08 14.88
C LEU A 134 -6.17 12.93 16.13
N ARG A 135 -5.08 13.44 16.67
CA ARG A 135 -5.08 14.47 17.71
C ARG A 135 -4.54 15.78 17.15
N TRP A 136 -5.35 16.82 17.21
CA TRP A 136 -4.98 18.20 16.85
C TRP A 136 -5.06 19.11 18.08
N ASP A 137 -3.92 19.65 18.50
CA ASP A 137 -3.80 20.56 19.64
C ASP A 137 -3.74 22.04 19.22
N GLY A 138 -4.11 22.35 17.98
CA GLY A 138 -3.95 23.68 17.39
C GLY A 138 -2.53 23.98 16.89
N ARG A 139 -1.50 23.17 17.20
CA ARG A 139 -0.11 23.39 16.79
C ARG A 139 0.46 22.24 15.97
N LYS A 140 0.09 21.02 16.33
CA LYS A 140 0.60 19.76 15.80
C LYS A 140 -0.55 18.80 15.59
N ALA A 141 -0.65 18.29 14.36
CA ALA A 141 -1.53 17.20 14.00
C ALA A 141 -0.74 15.91 14.15
N THR A 142 -1.24 14.98 14.96
CA THR A 142 -0.58 13.68 15.20
C THR A 142 -1.59 12.56 14.99
N ILE A 143 -1.33 11.67 14.05
CA ILE A 143 -2.09 10.46 13.83
C ILE A 143 -1.41 9.34 14.61
N THR A 144 -2.17 8.67 15.48
CA THR A 144 -1.72 7.54 16.27
C THR A 144 -2.48 6.30 15.82
N ALA A 145 -1.77 5.20 15.58
CA ALA A 145 -2.35 3.89 15.26
C ALA A 145 -1.63 2.82 16.10
N GLU A 146 -2.38 1.88 16.68
CA GLU A 146 -1.83 0.82 17.55
C GLU A 146 -0.93 1.35 18.69
N GLY A 147 -1.27 2.50 19.26
CA GLY A 147 -0.50 3.13 20.34
C GLY A 147 0.84 3.75 19.93
N ARG A 148 1.12 3.85 18.62
CA ARG A 148 2.34 4.49 18.08
C ARG A 148 1.99 5.67 17.17
N VAL A 149 2.86 6.67 17.14
CA VAL A 149 2.73 7.80 16.21
C VAL A 149 2.98 7.29 14.79
N TRP A 150 1.97 7.41 13.93
CA TRP A 150 2.01 6.96 12.56
C TRP A 150 2.50 8.07 11.62
N LYS A 151 1.85 9.25 11.68
CA LYS A 151 2.33 10.48 11.03
C LYS A 151 2.10 11.66 11.94
N SER A 152 2.95 12.69 11.81
CA SER A 152 2.73 13.93 12.53
C SER A 152 3.29 15.12 11.77
N GLN A 153 2.58 16.25 11.83
CA GLN A 153 2.93 17.46 11.11
C GLN A 153 2.65 18.67 12.00
N ARG A 154 3.46 19.71 11.83
CA ARG A 154 3.24 21.03 12.43
C ARG A 154 2.80 21.97 11.31
N PRO A 155 1.50 22.21 11.13
CA PRO A 155 0.99 22.92 9.96
C PRO A 155 1.32 24.41 9.91
N ARG A 156 1.98 24.96 10.94
CA ARG A 156 2.28 26.40 11.04
C ARG A 156 3.76 26.76 10.94
N SER A 157 4.64 25.76 10.77
CA SER A 157 6.09 26.01 10.69
C SER A 157 6.79 24.92 9.87
N PRO A 158 7.01 25.14 8.55
CA PRO A 158 6.41 26.20 7.71
C PRO A 158 4.88 26.07 7.57
N PRO A 159 4.15 27.14 7.18
CA PRO A 159 2.70 27.09 7.00
C PRO A 159 2.33 26.06 5.93
N ALA A 160 1.47 25.13 6.28
CA ALA A 160 0.96 24.11 5.38
C ALA A 160 -0.22 24.66 4.57
N HIS A 161 -0.27 24.27 3.30
CA HIS A 161 -1.41 24.47 2.43
C HIS A 161 -2.45 23.38 2.67
N VAL A 162 -3.70 23.80 2.65
CA VAL A 162 -4.84 22.89 2.69
C VAL A 162 -5.22 22.58 1.25
N ILE A 163 -5.23 21.31 0.88
CA ILE A 163 -5.60 20.86 -0.45
C ILE A 163 -6.88 20.05 -0.32
N ILE A 164 -7.87 20.39 -1.13
CA ILE A 164 -9.13 19.66 -1.19
C ILE A 164 -9.29 19.11 -2.59
N GLY A 165 -9.69 17.85 -2.68
CA GLY A 165 -9.90 17.19 -3.95
C GLY A 165 -10.93 16.08 -3.84
N GLU A 166 -11.26 15.49 -4.99
CA GLU A 166 -12.17 14.37 -5.08
C GLU A 166 -11.48 13.21 -5.81
N VAL A 167 -11.66 12.00 -5.28
CA VAL A 167 -11.19 10.76 -5.91
C VAL A 167 -12.31 9.74 -5.90
N GLY A 168 -12.92 9.53 -7.06
CA GLY A 168 -14.15 8.75 -7.16
C GLY A 168 -15.24 9.38 -6.32
N GLU A 169 -15.84 8.60 -5.42
CA GLU A 169 -16.93 9.03 -4.52
C GLU A 169 -16.44 9.53 -3.16
N ARG A 170 -15.18 9.95 -3.07
CA ARG A 170 -14.54 10.38 -1.82
C ARG A 170 -14.00 11.79 -1.96
N THR A 171 -14.30 12.63 -0.99
CA THR A 171 -13.62 13.90 -0.80
C THR A 171 -12.37 13.66 0.04
N VAL A 172 -11.30 14.33 -0.36
CA VAL A 172 -9.97 14.23 0.22
C VAL A 172 -9.57 15.61 0.75
N LEU A 173 -9.02 15.63 1.96
CA LEU A 173 -8.40 16.79 2.59
C LEU A 173 -6.93 16.48 2.85
N GLY A 174 -6.03 17.28 2.29
CA GLY A 174 -4.59 17.19 2.45
C GLY A 174 -4.02 18.38 3.20
N LEU A 175 -3.06 18.13 4.09
CA LEU A 175 -2.18 19.14 4.68
C LEU A 175 -0.77 18.96 4.13
N GLU A 176 -0.36 19.84 3.22
CA GLU A 176 0.95 19.78 2.57
C GLU A 176 1.82 20.94 3.01
N ARG A 177 3.10 20.67 3.35
CA ARG A 177 4.06 21.74 3.61
C ARG A 177 4.77 22.15 2.33
N PRO A 178 5.07 23.45 2.17
CA PRO A 178 5.87 23.91 1.04
C PRO A 178 7.25 23.24 1.07
N GLY A 179 7.65 22.65 -0.06
CA GLY A 179 8.92 21.95 -0.23
C GLY A 179 8.94 20.49 0.24
N ASP A 180 7.92 20.02 0.97
CA ASP A 180 7.75 18.61 1.28
C ASP A 180 7.27 17.85 0.02
N LYS A 181 7.56 16.55 -0.07
CA LYS A 181 6.97 15.71 -1.12
C LYS A 181 5.45 15.58 -0.86
N PRO A 182 4.57 15.66 -1.86
CA PRO A 182 3.12 15.57 -1.66
C PRO A 182 2.67 14.34 -0.84
N ALA A 183 3.31 13.18 -1.09
CA ALA A 183 3.03 11.93 -0.37
C ALA A 183 3.33 11.97 1.15
N THR A 184 4.11 12.94 1.62
CA THR A 184 4.43 13.11 3.06
C THR A 184 3.41 13.95 3.82
N GLY A 185 2.47 14.60 3.12
CA GLY A 185 1.36 15.31 3.74
C GLY A 185 0.47 14.40 4.60
N LEU A 186 -0.30 15.03 5.48
CA LEU A 186 -1.40 14.34 6.17
C LEU A 186 -2.62 14.37 5.26
N TRP A 187 -3.13 13.19 4.91
CA TRP A 187 -4.27 13.03 4.02
C TRP A 187 -5.43 12.38 4.76
N PHE A 188 -6.62 12.95 4.59
CA PHE A 188 -7.87 12.48 5.17
C PHE A 188 -8.88 12.26 4.04
N ALA A 189 -9.69 11.22 4.14
CA ALA A 189 -10.75 10.97 3.16
C ALA A 189 -12.04 10.51 3.83
N ALA A 190 -13.17 10.97 3.30
CA ALA A 190 -14.49 10.49 3.66
C ALA A 190 -15.36 10.34 2.40
N PRO A 191 -16.40 9.50 2.41
CA PRO A 191 -17.38 9.45 1.32
C PRO A 191 -18.02 10.83 1.12
N THR A 192 -18.06 11.33 -0.11
CA THR A 192 -18.59 12.67 -0.43
C THR A 192 -20.02 12.84 0.08
N ALA A 193 -20.85 11.81 -0.12
CA ALA A 193 -22.24 11.79 0.34
C ALA A 193 -22.40 11.87 1.87
N ALA A 194 -21.36 11.57 2.65
CA ALA A 194 -21.41 11.53 4.11
C ALA A 194 -21.01 12.85 4.78
N ILE A 195 -20.44 13.80 4.04
CA ILE A 195 -19.91 15.07 4.60
C ILE A 195 -21.04 16.05 4.94
N GLY A 196 -22.23 15.83 4.36
CA GLY A 196 -23.44 16.58 4.62
C GLY A 196 -23.69 17.73 3.62
N PRO A 197 -24.90 18.29 3.61
CA PRO A 197 -25.32 19.33 2.65
C PRO A 197 -24.70 20.71 2.93
N THR A 198 -24.11 20.91 4.11
CA THR A 198 -23.45 22.16 4.53
C THR A 198 -22.12 22.37 3.81
N PHE A 199 -21.60 21.33 3.17
CA PHE A 199 -20.40 21.38 2.37
C PHE A 199 -20.82 21.62 0.92
N GLU A 200 -20.92 22.89 0.51
CA GLU A 200 -20.91 23.18 -0.94
C GLU A 200 -19.61 22.60 -1.51
N PRO A 201 -19.65 21.88 -2.64
CA PRO A 201 -18.48 21.26 -3.21
C PRO A 201 -17.51 22.37 -3.63
N PHE A 202 -16.56 22.66 -2.77
CA PHE A 202 -15.47 23.53 -3.12
C PHE A 202 -14.80 22.96 -4.37
N ALA A 203 -14.61 23.82 -5.36
CA ALA A 203 -13.84 23.43 -6.54
C ALA A 203 -12.53 22.79 -6.07
N PRO A 204 -12.16 21.60 -6.60
CA PRO A 204 -10.89 20.97 -6.26
C PRO A 204 -9.78 22.01 -6.35
N SER A 205 -8.90 22.04 -5.34
CA SER A 205 -7.79 22.97 -5.34
C SER A 205 -7.00 22.80 -6.63
N ALA A 206 -6.63 23.89 -7.31
CA ALA A 206 -6.00 23.83 -8.64
C ALA A 206 -4.70 23.00 -8.71
N GLY A 207 -4.09 22.67 -7.55
CA GLY A 207 -2.91 21.81 -7.43
C GLY A 207 -3.20 20.35 -7.02
N PHE A 208 -4.46 19.94 -6.90
CA PHE A 208 -4.81 18.59 -6.52
C PHE A 208 -4.58 17.61 -7.69
N LEU A 209 -3.78 16.57 -7.45
CA LEU A 209 -3.61 15.44 -8.36
C LEU A 209 -3.80 14.15 -7.57
N ALA A 210 -4.60 13.21 -8.08
CA ALA A 210 -4.84 11.94 -7.40
C ALA A 210 -3.53 11.14 -7.16
N ALA A 211 -2.50 11.35 -7.99
CA ALA A 211 -1.18 10.75 -7.82
C ALA A 211 -0.39 11.29 -6.60
N HIS A 212 -0.80 12.43 -6.03
CA HIS A 212 -0.16 13.04 -4.85
C HIS A 212 -0.64 12.44 -3.54
N LEU A 213 -1.73 11.67 -3.56
CA LEU A 213 -2.24 10.96 -2.40
C LEU A 213 -1.19 9.99 -1.88
N GLY A 214 -0.62 10.34 -0.72
CA GLY A 214 0.19 9.42 0.07
C GLY A 214 -0.68 8.47 0.87
N ASP A 215 -0.21 8.08 2.04
CA ASP A 215 -1.04 7.30 2.95
C ASP A 215 -2.19 8.15 3.51
N VAL A 216 -3.41 7.63 3.38
CA VAL A 216 -4.66 8.31 3.74
C VAL A 216 -5.25 7.72 5.01
N MET A 217 -5.73 8.59 5.90
CA MET A 217 -6.62 8.22 7.00
C MET A 217 -8.07 8.38 6.54
N THR A 218 -8.81 7.28 6.53
CA THR A 218 -10.26 7.31 6.28
C THR A 218 -10.98 7.74 7.56
N VAL A 219 -11.85 8.73 7.48
CA VAL A 219 -12.61 9.30 8.60
C VAL A 219 -14.11 9.33 8.26
N ALA A 220 -14.97 9.54 9.26
CA ALA A 220 -16.38 9.76 8.99
C ALA A 220 -16.59 11.13 8.33
N GLY A 221 -17.67 11.28 7.54
CA GLY A 221 -17.98 12.54 6.86
C GLY A 221 -18.10 13.75 7.79
N PRO A 222 -18.85 13.66 8.91
CA PRO A 222 -18.91 14.75 9.89
C PRO A 222 -17.55 15.09 10.53
N ASP A 223 -16.66 14.11 10.65
CA ASP A 223 -15.31 14.33 11.16
C ASP A 223 -14.44 15.06 10.14
N LEU A 224 -14.59 14.74 8.85
CA LEU A 224 -13.92 15.47 7.78
C LEU A 224 -14.37 16.94 7.75
N ALA A 225 -15.66 17.21 7.94
CA ALA A 225 -16.18 18.58 8.04
C ALA A 225 -15.55 19.34 9.24
N ARG A 226 -15.47 18.71 10.42
CA ARG A 226 -14.80 19.30 11.59
C ARG A 226 -13.31 19.56 11.34
N LEU A 227 -12.64 18.67 10.60
CA LEU A 227 -11.24 18.87 10.22
C LEU A 227 -11.05 20.00 9.25
N LEU A 228 -11.98 20.13 8.30
CA LEU A 228 -12.01 21.23 7.37
C LEU A 228 -12.12 22.56 8.12
N GLU A 229 -13.08 22.70 9.03
CA GLU A 229 -13.23 23.91 9.86
C GLU A 229 -11.97 24.21 10.70
N ALA A 230 -11.31 23.18 11.22
CA ALA A 230 -10.11 23.33 12.03
C ALA A 230 -8.85 23.69 11.22
N PHE A 231 -8.78 23.24 9.97
CA PHE A 231 -7.61 23.37 9.12
C PHE A 231 -7.73 24.41 8.04
N TRP A 232 -8.93 24.82 7.64
CA TRP A 232 -9.11 25.69 6.50
C TRP A 232 -9.58 27.07 6.91
N ASP A 233 -8.72 28.05 6.63
CA ASP A 233 -9.12 29.44 6.53
C ASP A 233 -9.43 29.78 5.06
N ALA A 234 -10.69 30.09 4.76
CA ALA A 234 -11.15 30.43 3.41
C ALA A 234 -10.43 31.66 2.82
N ALA A 235 -9.97 32.59 3.66
CA ALA A 235 -9.30 33.80 3.20
C ALA A 235 -7.87 33.53 2.73
N THR A 236 -7.19 32.54 3.32
CA THR A 236 -5.76 32.28 3.07
C THR A 236 -5.47 30.95 2.41
N GLY A 237 -6.42 30.00 2.40
CA GLY A 237 -6.18 28.62 1.96
C GLY A 237 -5.16 27.87 2.83
N THR A 238 -4.90 28.37 4.05
CA THR A 238 -3.93 27.81 4.99
C THR A 238 -4.58 27.51 6.33
N VAL A 239 -3.81 26.93 7.26
CA VAL A 239 -4.29 26.68 8.61
C VAL A 239 -4.54 27.98 9.36
N PRO A 240 -5.76 28.22 9.88
CA PRO A 240 -6.10 29.47 10.56
C PRO A 240 -5.11 29.76 11.70
N ALA A 241 -4.84 31.05 11.92
CA ALA A 241 -3.98 31.49 13.01
C ALA A 241 -4.55 31.02 14.37
N PRO A 242 -3.71 30.71 15.38
CA PRO A 242 -4.23 30.44 16.70
C PRO A 242 -5.00 31.66 17.21
N PRO A 243 -6.05 31.46 18.03
CA PRO A 243 -6.61 32.56 18.79
C PRO A 243 -5.48 33.24 19.58
N ALA A 244 -5.53 34.58 19.63
CA ALA A 244 -4.55 35.36 20.38
C ALA A 244 -4.45 34.82 21.82
N PRO A 245 -3.24 34.72 22.39
CA PRO A 245 -3.10 34.28 23.77
C PRO A 245 -3.95 35.19 24.65
N LYS A 246 -4.80 34.61 25.50
CA LYS A 246 -5.54 35.39 26.49
C LYS A 246 -4.53 36.22 27.28
N PRO A 247 -4.81 37.52 27.53
CA PRO A 247 -3.94 38.32 28.36
C PRO A 247 -3.76 37.61 29.72
N PRO A 248 -2.53 37.54 30.26
CA PRO A 248 -2.31 36.96 31.57
C PRO A 248 -3.03 37.84 32.59
N HIS A 249 -4.14 37.33 33.13
CA HIS A 249 -5.00 37.99 34.11
C HIS A 249 -5.86 39.14 33.57
N SER A 250 -7.06 38.78 33.14
CA SER A 250 -8.27 39.61 33.21
C SER A 250 -9.27 38.90 34.11
#